data_AF-A0A6N8HRB6-F1
#
_entry.id   AF-A0A6N8HRB6-F1
#
_cell.length_a   1.000
_cell.length_b   1.000
_cell.length_c   1.000
_cell.angle_alpha   90.00
_cell.angle_beta   90.00
_cell.angle_gamma   90.00
#
_symmetry.space_group_name_H-M   'P 1'
#
loop_
_entity.id
_entity.type
_entity.pdbx_description
1 polymer ?
#
loop_
_entity_poly.entity_id
_entity_poly.type
_entity_poly.pdbx_seq_one_letter_code
_entity_poly.pdbx_strand_id
1 'polypeptide(L)'
;MRKIEGQMAKVMKEIISDGDPVVEIEGKKYYLSLIEKPESTVTEDVEADPELKEKLLQAKMDILHSNTYTTEEVVEMINQGEL
;
A
#
# COMPACT_ATOMS: atom_id res chain seq x y z
N MET A 1 9.44 -18.22 -8.02
CA MET A 1 9.98 -17.53 -6.82
C MET A 1 8.98 -17.64 -5.69
N ARG A 2 9.42 -17.74 -4.42
CA ARG A 2 8.51 -17.67 -3.27
C ARG A 2 8.12 -16.20 -3.04
N LYS A 3 6.83 -15.93 -2.82
CA LYS A 3 6.35 -14.60 -2.45
C LYS A 3 6.45 -14.41 -0.94
N ILE A 4 6.88 -13.23 -0.51
CA ILE A 4 6.91 -12.81 0.88
C ILE A 4 5.99 -11.60 0.98
N GLU A 5 5.02 -11.64 1.88
CA GLU A 5 3.98 -10.62 2.06
C GLU A 5 3.86 -10.22 3.54
N GLY A 6 3.10 -9.16 3.81
CA GLY A 6 2.85 -8.69 5.17
C GLY A 6 4.08 -8.08 5.84
N GLN A 7 4.16 -8.20 7.18
CA GLN A 7 5.20 -7.56 7.99
C GLN A 7 6.61 -7.97 7.58
N MET A 8 6.81 -9.23 7.21
CA MET A 8 8.12 -9.74 6.77
C MET A 8 8.62 -9.02 5.51
N ALA A 9 7.72 -8.74 4.56
CA ALA A 9 8.06 -8.01 3.34
C ALA A 9 8.44 -6.55 3.65
N LYS A 10 7.82 -5.94 4.68
CA LYS A 10 8.12 -4.57 5.10
C LYS A 10 9.54 -4.48 5.68
N VAL A 11 9.89 -5.37 6.59
CA VAL A 11 11.23 -5.44 7.20
C VAL A 11 12.31 -5.63 6.13
N MET A 12 12.08 -6.52 5.14
CA MET A 12 13.04 -6.69 4.05
C MET A 12 13.22 -5.42 3.19
N LYS A 13 12.16 -4.65 2.95
CA LYS A 13 12.24 -3.39 2.19
C LYS A 13 13.01 -2.31 2.95
N GLU A 14 12.81 -2.23 4.27
CA GLU A 14 13.53 -1.29 5.14
C GLU A 14 15.04 -1.56 5.11
N ILE A 15 15.45 -2.83 5.27
CA ILE A 15 16.86 -3.25 5.18
C ILE A 15 17.53 -2.82 3.86
N ILE A 16 16.84 -2.99 2.73
CA ILE A 16 17.37 -2.58 1.42
C ILE A 16 17.48 -1.06 1.31
N SER A 17 16.59 -0.32 1.98
CA SER A 17 16.49 1.15 1.90
C SER A 17 17.48 1.86 2.84
N ASP A 18 17.83 1.24 3.97
CA ASP A 18 18.71 1.82 5.01
C ASP A 18 20.20 1.81 4.65
N GLY A 19 20.57 1.22 3.51
CA GLY A 19 21.93 1.26 2.98
C GLY A 19 22.90 0.24 3.60
N ASP A 20 22.44 -0.59 4.54
CA ASP A 20 23.13 -1.81 5.00
C ASP A 20 22.39 -3.07 4.51
N PRO A 21 22.73 -3.58 3.32
CA PRO A 21 22.06 -4.73 2.71
C PRO A 21 22.47 -6.08 3.33
N VAL A 22 23.33 -6.10 4.37
CA VAL A 22 23.83 -7.35 4.94
C VAL A 22 22.93 -7.80 6.09
N VAL A 23 22.31 -8.98 5.94
CA VAL A 23 21.48 -9.60 6.98
C VAL A 23 22.13 -10.87 7.51
N GLU A 24 22.05 -11.09 8.82
CA GLU A 24 22.48 -12.35 9.44
C GLU A 24 21.26 -13.25 9.73
N ILE A 25 21.30 -14.47 9.19
CA ILE A 25 20.26 -15.49 9.40
C ILE A 25 20.97 -16.77 9.83
N GLU A 26 20.65 -17.26 11.04
CA GLU A 26 21.25 -18.49 11.60
C GLU A 26 22.79 -18.45 11.61
N GLY A 27 23.38 -17.29 11.94
CA GLY A 27 24.84 -17.10 11.99
C GLY A 27 25.53 -17.00 10.62
N LYS A 28 24.77 -16.96 9.52
CA LYS A 28 25.29 -16.76 8.16
C LYS A 28 24.89 -15.39 7.65
N LYS A 29 25.83 -14.70 7.01
CA LYS A 29 25.60 -13.38 6.41
C LYS A 29 25.12 -13.52 4.97
N TYR A 30 24.08 -12.79 4.62
CA TYR A 30 23.47 -12.71 3.30
C TYR A 30 23.46 -11.27 2.83
N TYR A 31 23.57 -11.07 1.52
CA TYR A 31 23.45 -9.76 0.88
C TYR A 31 22.08 -9.66 0.20
N LEU A 32 21.26 -8.69 0.62
CA LEU A 32 19.98 -8.40 0.01
C LEU A 32 20.11 -7.24 -0.99
N SER A 33 19.68 -7.46 -2.22
CA SER A 33 19.65 -6.40 -3.23
C SER A 33 18.34 -6.42 -3.99
N LEU A 34 17.83 -5.23 -4.33
CA LEU A 34 16.74 -5.09 -5.29
C LEU A 34 17.25 -5.43 -6.69
N ILE A 35 16.70 -6.48 -7.29
CA ILE A 35 17.10 -6.96 -8.62
C ILE A 35 16.38 -6.22 -9.75
N GLU A 36 15.20 -5.66 -9.47
CA GLU A 36 14.35 -4.97 -10.42
C GLU A 36 13.67 -3.81 -9.68
N LYS A 37 13.81 -2.60 -10.21
CA LYS A 37 13.06 -1.46 -9.69
C LYS A 37 11.64 -1.52 -10.24
N PRO A 38 10.62 -1.25 -9.42
CA PRO A 38 9.29 -1.07 -9.96
C PRO A 38 9.32 0.09 -10.97
N GLU A 39 8.52 -0.03 -12.03
CA GLU A 39 8.45 0.98 -13.10
C GLU A 39 8.03 2.35 -12.56
N SER A 40 7.20 2.35 -11.52
CA SER A 40 6.73 3.52 -10.80
C SER A 40 6.54 3.22 -9.31
N THR A 41 6.43 4.27 -8.53
CA THR A 41 5.96 4.22 -7.14
C THR A 41 4.48 4.59 -7.06
N VAL A 42 3.81 4.15 -5.99
CA VAL A 42 2.40 4.55 -5.72
C VAL A 42 2.23 6.07 -5.73
N THR A 43 3.22 6.83 -5.26
CA THR A 43 3.19 8.30 -5.30
C THR A 43 3.23 8.82 -6.72
N GLU A 44 4.11 8.29 -7.56
CA GLU A 44 4.22 8.66 -8.98
C GLU A 44 2.93 8.32 -9.74
N ASP A 45 2.34 7.15 -9.48
CA ASP A 45 1.06 6.75 -10.08
C ASP A 45 -0.08 7.72 -9.72
N VAL A 46 -0.13 8.15 -8.46
CA VAL A 46 -1.12 9.12 -7.97
C VAL A 46 -0.88 10.53 -8.53
N GLU A 47 0.37 10.92 -8.75
CA GLU A 47 0.68 12.23 -9.35
C GLU A 47 0.44 12.27 -10.85
N ALA A 48 0.63 11.15 -11.55
CA ALA A 48 0.40 11.02 -12.98
C ALA A 48 -1.09 11.00 -13.36
N ASP A 49 -1.98 10.64 -12.44
CA ASP A 49 -3.44 10.58 -12.65
C ASP A 49 -4.18 11.59 -11.73
N PRO A 50 -4.56 12.77 -12.27
CA PRO A 50 -5.31 13.78 -11.53
C PRO A 50 -6.66 13.29 -10.99
N GLU A 51 -7.35 12.39 -11.70
CA GLU A 51 -8.66 11.86 -11.30
C GLU A 51 -8.49 10.92 -10.09
N LEU A 52 -7.48 10.04 -10.14
CA LEU A 52 -7.12 9.19 -9.00
C LEU A 52 -6.74 10.03 -7.78
N LYS A 53 -5.94 11.09 -7.97
CA LYS A 53 -5.55 12.01 -6.90
C LYS A 53 -6.76 12.68 -6.25
N GLU A 54 -7.70 13.16 -7.06
CA GLU A 54 -8.93 13.79 -6.57
C GLU A 54 -9.79 12.81 -5.77
N LYS A 55 -10.00 11.58 -6.30
CA LYS A 55 -10.74 10.53 -5.58
C LYS A 55 -10.10 10.18 -4.24
N LEU A 56 -8.77 10.07 -4.18
CA LEU A 56 -8.05 9.78 -2.94
C LEU A 56 -8.15 10.93 -1.93
N LEU A 57 -8.15 12.19 -2.40
CA LEU A 57 -8.37 13.36 -1.54
C LEU A 57 -9.81 13.38 -0.99
N GLN A 58 -10.79 13.11 -1.83
CA GLN A 58 -12.19 13.01 -1.42
C GLN A 58 -12.39 11.90 -0.38
N ALA A 59 -11.88 10.70 -0.64
CA ALA A 59 -11.95 9.58 0.30
C ALA A 59 -11.31 9.90 1.66
N LYS A 60 -10.20 10.65 1.69
CA LYS A 60 -9.59 11.14 2.94
C LYS A 60 -10.52 12.09 3.70
N MET A 61 -11.19 13.01 2.99
CA MET A 61 -12.17 13.91 3.60
C MET A 61 -13.39 13.16 4.12
N ASP A 62 -13.85 12.14 3.40
CA ASP A 62 -14.98 11.32 3.83
C ASP A 62 -14.63 10.55 5.12
N ILE A 63 -13.43 9.96 5.21
CA ILE A 63 -12.95 9.32 6.45
C ILE A 63 -12.86 10.34 7.60
N LEU A 64 -12.31 11.53 7.35
CA LEU A 64 -12.16 12.58 8.37
C LEU A 64 -13.51 13.03 8.92
N HIS A 65 -14.52 13.16 8.05
CA HIS A 65 -15.86 13.58 8.40
C HIS A 65 -16.77 12.43 8.85
N SER A 66 -16.24 11.21 8.99
CA SER A 66 -17.02 10.00 9.31
C SER A 66 -18.13 9.67 8.29
N ASN A 67 -17.97 10.09 7.04
CA ASN A 67 -18.79 9.70 5.90
C ASN A 67 -18.34 8.33 5.38
N THR A 68 -18.31 7.34 6.27
CA THR A 68 -17.89 5.96 5.96
C THR A 68 -19.06 5.03 6.17
N TYR A 69 -19.23 4.08 5.25
CA TYR A 69 -20.30 3.10 5.31
C TYR A 69 -19.70 1.70 5.41
N THR A 70 -20.29 0.87 6.25
CA THR A 70 -20.09 -0.57 6.26
C THR A 70 -20.72 -1.20 5.02
N THR A 71 -20.35 -2.45 4.74
CA THR A 71 -20.93 -3.16 3.60
C THR A 71 -22.44 -3.35 3.76
N GLU A 72 -22.90 -3.63 4.97
CA GLU A 72 -24.32 -3.79 5.29
C GLU A 72 -25.12 -2.50 5.05
N GLU A 73 -24.59 -1.35 5.51
CA GLU A 73 -25.23 -0.04 5.32
C GLU A 73 -25.36 0.31 3.83
N VAL A 74 -24.31 0.05 3.02
CA VAL A 74 -24.37 0.30 1.57
C VAL A 74 -25.42 -0.59 0.90
N VAL A 75 -25.52 -1.87 1.29
CA VAL A 75 -26.54 -2.78 0.76
C VAL A 75 -27.94 -2.29 1.10
N GLU A 76 -28.14 -1.77 2.31
CA GLU A 76 -29.42 -1.20 2.73
C GLU A 76 -29.78 0.06 1.92
N MET A 77 -28.85 0.99 1.73
CA MET A 77 -29.05 2.20 0.92
C MET A 77 -29.44 1.87 -0.53
N ILE A 78 -28.79 0.86 -1.13
CA ILE A 78 -29.13 0.37 -2.48
C ILE A 78 -30.57 -0.18 -2.51
N ASN A 79 -30.96 -0.99 -1.52
CA ASN A 79 -32.30 -1.56 -1.44
C ASN A 79 -33.38 -0.49 -1.21
N GLN A 80 -33.03 0.62 -0.56
CA GLN A 80 -33.91 1.77 -0.32
C GLN A 80 -33.94 2.78 -1.48
N GLY A 81 -33.04 2.64 -2.47
CA GLY A 81 -32.93 3.57 -3.61
C GLY A 81 -32.29 4.92 -3.25
N GLU A 82 -31.48 4.95 -2.19
CA GLU A 82 -30.77 6.13 -1.68
C GLU A 82 -29.37 6.31 -2.29
N LEU A 83 -28.99 5.41 -3.21
CA LEU A 83 -27.72 5.40 -3.94
C LEU A 83 -27.93 5.35 -5.47
#